data_AF-A0AAD7H292-F1
#
_entry.id   AF-A0AAD7H292-F1
#
_cell.length_a   1.000
_cell.length_b   1.000
_cell.length_c   1.000
_cell.angle_alpha   90.00
_cell.angle_beta   90.00
_cell.angle_gamma   90.00
#
_symmetry.space_group_name_H-M   'P 1'
#
loop_
_entity.id
_entity.type
_entity.pdbx_description
1 polymer ?
#
loop_
_entity_poly.entity_id
_entity_poly.type
_entity_poly.pdbx_seq_one_letter_code
_entity_poly.pdbx_strand_id
1 'polypeptide(L)'
;MQQNITDGAFNLEAPANPPTNSSQSHAEVYPVLTLPPEITSQIFLQSLPNLPDFPPLYGPGSPLQLCQICRQWSAIALSLPLLWSAVRMAITSHREAPTMVELFKTWLSRSGDDSPLSLSIRSFADTHALSFFLRAPFAALAPRIEYLELAMPCDPVYMIRCDMPIIRRLTLGVTGVPFWGEPSLRLFDRGAPLLTHVTLERGHNHSGCRIRLPWAQLTHLDAQCLSLAECAQILWNAKRLAHCTFGIRAPKSDGPIDIPLVPPHDWLQHLVLRPGPDQSPDRDLWRLLDKLTLPALRTLEVFDLGLQPDSLQDFISRSRCTLDTLRITEGARISEMTALGSQ
;
A
#
# COMPACT_ATOMS: atom_id res chain seq x y z
N MET A 1 -21.97 -63.35 -59.54
CA MET A 1 -21.51 -64.18 -58.40
C MET A 1 -22.54 -64.00 -57.30
N GLN A 2 -23.62 -64.81 -57.25
CA GLN A 2 -23.72 -66.12 -56.55
C GLN A 2 -23.13 -66.04 -55.12
N GLN A 3 -23.81 -66.35 -54.01
CA GLN A 3 -25.08 -67.05 -53.74
C GLN A 3 -25.49 -66.87 -52.24
N ASN A 4 -26.81 -66.87 -51.99
CA ASN A 4 -27.64 -67.49 -50.92
C ASN A 4 -27.21 -67.45 -49.43
N ILE A 5 -28.00 -66.86 -48.50
CA ILE A 5 -29.29 -67.28 -47.88
C ILE A 5 -29.15 -68.44 -46.87
N THR A 6 -29.53 -68.17 -45.60
CA THR A 6 -30.44 -68.95 -44.71
C THR A 6 -30.47 -68.25 -43.34
N ASP A 7 -31.59 -67.62 -42.96
CA ASP A 7 -32.75 -68.15 -42.20
C ASP A 7 -32.54 -68.22 -40.68
N GLY A 8 -33.45 -67.63 -39.91
CA GLY A 8 -33.52 -67.83 -38.45
C GLY A 8 -34.35 -66.79 -37.69
N ALA A 9 -35.64 -67.06 -37.57
CA ALA A 9 -36.69 -66.25 -36.95
C ALA A 9 -36.49 -65.82 -35.48
N PHE A 10 -37.03 -64.62 -35.19
CA PHE A 10 -37.79 -64.16 -34.01
C PHE A 10 -37.70 -64.95 -32.68
N ASN A 11 -37.36 -64.24 -31.60
CA ASN A 11 -38.20 -64.26 -30.41
C ASN A 11 -38.06 -63.00 -29.54
N LEU A 12 -39.21 -62.57 -29.00
CA LEU A 12 -39.42 -61.40 -28.17
C LEU A 12 -38.87 -61.58 -26.75
N GLU A 13 -38.13 -60.59 -26.25
CA GLU A 13 -38.04 -60.30 -24.81
C GLU A 13 -38.33 -58.81 -24.57
N ALA A 14 -39.30 -58.58 -23.68
CA ALA A 14 -39.76 -57.26 -23.27
C ALA A 14 -38.67 -56.52 -22.46
N PRO A 15 -38.49 -55.20 -22.62
CA PRO A 15 -37.61 -54.46 -21.75
C PRO A 15 -38.22 -54.35 -20.35
N ALA A 16 -37.48 -54.82 -19.36
CA ALA A 16 -37.77 -54.64 -17.95
C ALA A 16 -38.00 -53.15 -17.62
N ASN A 17 -39.10 -52.86 -16.92
CA ASN A 17 -39.38 -51.53 -16.39
C ASN A 17 -38.22 -51.03 -15.52
N PRO A 18 -37.68 -49.82 -15.75
CA PRO A 18 -36.83 -49.19 -14.77
C PRO A 18 -37.67 -48.74 -13.56
N PRO A 19 -37.13 -48.80 -12.34
CA PRO A 19 -37.84 -48.35 -11.16
C PRO A 19 -38.08 -46.84 -11.26
N THR A 20 -39.31 -46.44 -10.94
CA THR A 20 -39.77 -45.06 -10.78
C THR A 20 -39.07 -44.48 -9.55
N ASN A 21 -37.81 -44.07 -9.70
CA ASN A 21 -37.14 -43.24 -8.71
C ASN A 21 -37.67 -41.82 -8.89
N SER A 22 -38.71 -41.52 -8.13
CA SER A 22 -39.14 -40.16 -7.84
C SER A 22 -38.06 -39.49 -6.99
N SER A 23 -36.98 -39.07 -7.66
CA SER A 23 -35.98 -38.18 -7.08
C SER A 23 -36.65 -36.83 -6.85
N GLN A 24 -37.29 -36.69 -5.69
CA GLN A 24 -37.62 -35.40 -5.13
C GLN A 24 -36.33 -34.61 -5.05
N SER A 25 -36.19 -33.61 -5.91
CA SER A 25 -35.18 -32.57 -5.78
C SER A 25 -35.49 -31.81 -4.49
N HIS A 26 -34.96 -32.27 -3.36
CA HIS A 26 -34.75 -31.40 -2.22
C HIS A 26 -33.87 -30.26 -2.73
N ALA A 27 -34.48 -29.10 -2.97
CA ALA A 27 -33.73 -27.88 -3.21
C ALA A 27 -32.84 -27.70 -1.99
N GLU A 28 -31.55 -27.96 -2.13
CA GLU A 28 -30.58 -27.63 -1.10
C GLU A 28 -30.68 -26.12 -0.86
N VAL A 29 -31.39 -25.75 0.20
CA VAL A 29 -31.49 -24.38 0.65
C VAL A 29 -30.11 -24.06 1.20
N TYR A 30 -29.29 -23.42 0.37
CA TYR A 30 -27.98 -22.92 0.79
C TYR A 30 -28.20 -21.98 1.99
N PRO A 31 -27.75 -22.34 3.20
CA PRO A 31 -28.08 -21.59 4.42
C PRO A 31 -27.62 -20.13 4.36
N VAL A 32 -26.57 -19.87 3.57
CA VAL A 32 -26.02 -18.53 3.35
C VAL A 32 -27.00 -17.55 2.68
N LEU A 33 -27.99 -18.06 1.92
CA LEU A 33 -29.05 -17.22 1.31
C LEU A 33 -30.20 -16.90 2.28
N THR A 34 -30.23 -17.54 3.45
CA THR A 34 -31.24 -17.30 4.49
C THR A 34 -30.81 -16.22 5.48
N LEU A 35 -29.56 -15.75 5.39
CA LEU A 35 -29.07 -14.67 6.23
C LEU A 35 -29.81 -13.36 5.92
N PRO A 36 -30.15 -12.56 6.95
CA PRO A 36 -30.64 -11.21 6.73
C PRO A 36 -29.65 -10.36 5.91
N PRO A 37 -30.14 -9.42 5.07
CA PRO A 37 -29.28 -8.52 4.30
C PRO A 37 -28.27 -7.76 5.15
N GLU A 38 -28.62 -7.40 6.39
CA GLU A 38 -27.77 -6.68 7.33
C GLU A 38 -26.56 -7.53 7.74
N ILE A 39 -26.80 -8.81 8.07
CA ILE A 39 -25.73 -9.75 8.45
C ILE A 39 -24.83 -10.03 7.25
N THR A 40 -25.42 -10.25 6.08
CA THR A 40 -24.67 -10.43 4.83
C THR A 40 -23.81 -9.20 4.52
N SER A 41 -24.33 -8.00 4.74
CA SER A 41 -23.59 -6.75 4.56
C SER A 41 -22.40 -6.66 5.49
N GLN A 42 -22.57 -7.02 6.77
CA GLN A 42 -21.47 -7.06 7.73
C GLN A 42 -20.40 -8.08 7.31
N ILE A 43 -20.79 -9.27 6.87
CA ILE A 43 -19.85 -10.27 6.34
C ILE A 43 -19.05 -9.70 5.17
N PHE A 44 -19.70 -9.00 4.23
CA PHE A 44 -19.01 -8.39 3.09
C PHE A 44 -18.00 -7.34 3.52
N LEU A 45 -18.36 -6.46 4.47
CA LEU A 45 -17.44 -5.44 4.97
C LEU A 45 -16.25 -6.07 5.72
N GLN A 46 -16.47 -7.15 6.46
CA GLN A 46 -15.40 -7.90 7.16
C GLN A 46 -14.52 -8.70 6.19
N SER A 47 -14.97 -8.94 4.96
CA SER A 47 -14.16 -9.58 3.91
C SER A 47 -13.16 -8.64 3.26
N LEU A 48 -13.28 -7.32 3.50
CA LEU A 48 -12.33 -6.35 2.98
C LEU A 48 -10.96 -6.50 3.67
N PRO A 49 -9.87 -6.33 2.92
CA PRO A 49 -8.55 -6.26 3.52
C PRO A 49 -8.44 -5.05 4.46
N ASN A 50 -7.68 -5.21 5.54
CA ASN A 50 -7.33 -4.10 6.41
C ASN A 50 -6.29 -3.21 5.71
N LEU A 51 -6.53 -1.90 5.70
CA LEU A 51 -5.53 -0.95 5.21
C LEU A 51 -4.23 -1.13 6.01
N PRO A 52 -3.06 -1.17 5.35
CA PRO A 52 -2.77 -0.65 4.00
C PRO A 52 -3.03 -1.61 2.83
N ASP A 53 -3.59 -2.80 3.05
CA ASP A 53 -3.98 -3.68 1.95
C ASP A 53 -5.29 -3.19 1.31
N PHE A 54 -5.22 -2.78 0.05
CA PHE A 54 -6.38 -2.30 -0.72
C PHE A 54 -7.04 -3.44 -1.51
N PRO A 55 -8.37 -3.47 -1.71
CA PRO A 55 -8.98 -4.45 -2.59
C PRO A 55 -8.56 -4.20 -4.05
N PRO A 56 -8.20 -5.23 -4.84
CA PRO A 56 -7.89 -5.03 -6.25
C PRO A 56 -9.14 -4.66 -7.06
N LEU A 57 -8.95 -3.90 -8.14
CA LEU A 57 -10.02 -3.54 -9.09
C LEU A 57 -10.77 -4.76 -9.64
N TYR A 58 -10.08 -5.89 -9.83
CA TYR A 58 -10.65 -7.15 -10.31
C TYR A 58 -9.81 -8.34 -9.84
N GLY A 59 -10.33 -9.55 -10.04
CA GLY A 59 -9.65 -10.79 -9.68
C GLY A 59 -9.86 -11.18 -8.21
N PRO A 60 -9.04 -12.12 -7.71
CA PRO A 60 -9.16 -12.63 -6.34
C PRO A 60 -9.03 -11.52 -5.28
N GLY A 61 -9.96 -11.51 -4.32
CA GLY A 61 -10.02 -10.50 -3.25
C GLY A 61 -10.72 -9.20 -3.66
N SER A 62 -11.20 -9.09 -4.90
CA SER A 62 -12.02 -7.95 -5.33
C SER A 62 -13.46 -8.12 -4.86
N PRO A 63 -14.08 -7.11 -4.23
CA PRO A 63 -15.52 -7.02 -4.01
C PRO A 63 -16.43 -7.37 -5.19
N LEU A 64 -15.94 -7.22 -6.43
CA LEU A 64 -16.68 -7.65 -7.63
C LEU A 64 -17.02 -9.15 -7.62
N GLN A 65 -16.23 -9.99 -6.93
CA GLN A 65 -16.52 -11.41 -6.79
C GLN A 65 -17.84 -11.64 -6.02
N LEU A 66 -18.13 -10.79 -5.03
CA LEU A 66 -19.40 -10.85 -4.30
C LEU A 66 -20.59 -10.57 -5.23
N CYS A 67 -20.40 -9.69 -6.21
CA CYS A 67 -21.42 -9.37 -7.21
C CYS A 67 -21.68 -10.51 -8.22
N GLN A 68 -20.78 -11.49 -8.32
CA GLN A 68 -20.84 -12.59 -9.29
C GLN A 68 -21.42 -13.89 -8.71
N ILE A 69 -21.62 -13.97 -7.39
CA ILE A 69 -22.10 -15.20 -6.72
C ILE A 69 -23.57 -15.48 -7.03
N CYS A 70 -24.46 -14.54 -6.72
CA CYS A 70 -25.89 -14.65 -7.03
C CYS A 70 -26.54 -13.25 -7.11
N ARG A 71 -27.78 -13.18 -7.60
CA ARG A 71 -28.52 -11.91 -7.75
C ARG A 71 -28.69 -11.16 -6.42
N GLN A 72 -28.99 -11.88 -5.34
CA GLN A 72 -29.20 -11.28 -4.02
C GLN A 72 -27.90 -10.66 -3.49
N TRP A 73 -26.78 -11.38 -3.58
CA TRP A 73 -25.47 -10.87 -3.17
C TRP A 73 -25.03 -9.69 -4.01
N SER A 74 -25.29 -9.72 -5.32
CA SER A 74 -25.06 -8.59 -6.22
C SER A 74 -25.83 -7.34 -5.78
N ALA A 75 -27.12 -7.48 -5.48
CA ALA A 75 -27.94 -6.36 -5.00
C ALA A 75 -27.45 -5.80 -3.65
N ILE A 76 -27.02 -6.69 -2.72
CA ILE A 76 -26.47 -6.27 -1.43
C ILE A 76 -25.13 -5.56 -1.63
N ALA A 77 -24.16 -6.17 -2.33
CA ALA A 77 -22.83 -5.60 -2.53
C ALA A 77 -22.87 -4.24 -3.26
N LEU A 78 -23.71 -4.11 -4.29
CA LEU A 78 -23.88 -2.86 -5.03
C LEU A 78 -24.55 -1.75 -4.20
N SER A 79 -25.30 -2.09 -3.16
CA SER A 79 -25.96 -1.11 -2.28
C SER A 79 -25.11 -0.70 -1.06
N LEU A 80 -23.86 -1.16 -0.95
CA LEU A 80 -22.96 -0.85 0.15
C LEU A 80 -21.81 0.09 -0.27
N PRO A 81 -21.94 1.42 -0.11
CA PRO A 81 -20.93 2.39 -0.54
C PRO A 81 -19.53 2.14 0.05
N LEU A 82 -19.48 1.72 1.31
CA LEU A 82 -18.23 1.44 2.02
C LEU A 82 -17.41 0.33 1.36
N LEU A 83 -18.05 -0.63 0.70
CA LEU A 83 -17.38 -1.71 -0.05
C LEU A 83 -16.56 -1.18 -1.23
N TRP A 84 -16.91 0.01 -1.72
CA TRP A 84 -16.31 0.67 -2.88
C TRP A 84 -15.45 1.89 -2.49
N SER A 85 -15.30 2.15 -1.19
CA SER A 85 -14.54 3.30 -0.66
C SER A 85 -13.02 3.14 -0.76
N ALA A 86 -12.55 1.90 -0.92
CA ALA A 86 -11.14 1.57 -1.07
C ALA A 86 -10.90 0.82 -2.38
N VAL A 87 -9.76 1.07 -3.05
CA VAL A 87 -9.38 0.33 -4.26
C VAL A 87 -7.90 0.46 -4.62
N ARG A 88 -7.32 -0.63 -5.14
CA ARG A 88 -6.01 -0.68 -5.78
C ARG A 88 -6.14 -0.76 -7.30
N MET A 89 -5.52 0.18 -7.98
CA MET A 89 -5.33 0.18 -9.43
C MET A 89 -3.85 0.02 -9.74
N ALA A 90 -3.50 -1.00 -10.53
CA ALA A 90 -2.15 -1.19 -11.05
C ALA A 90 -2.17 -1.04 -12.58
N ILE A 91 -1.32 -0.17 -13.12
CA ILE A 91 -1.18 0.08 -14.56
C ILE A 91 0.20 -0.43 -14.99
N THR A 92 0.19 -1.52 -15.75
CA THR A 92 1.38 -2.19 -16.29
C THR A 92 1.69 -1.74 -17.72
N SER A 93 0.70 -1.26 -18.46
CA SER A 93 0.86 -0.80 -19.85
C SER A 93 0.03 0.45 -20.16
N HIS A 94 0.53 1.30 -21.06
CA HIS A 94 -0.22 2.47 -21.54
C HIS A 94 -1.49 2.07 -22.33
N ARG A 95 -1.51 0.86 -22.90
CA ARG A 95 -2.64 0.39 -23.72
C ARG A 95 -3.87 0.06 -22.88
N GLU A 96 -3.68 -0.41 -21.65
CA GLU A 96 -4.77 -0.75 -20.73
C GLU A 96 -5.24 0.44 -19.89
N ALA A 97 -4.43 1.51 -19.81
CA ALA A 97 -4.70 2.66 -18.95
C ALA A 97 -6.12 3.26 -19.13
N PRO A 98 -6.65 3.46 -20.36
CA PRO A 98 -8.00 4.00 -20.54
C PRO A 98 -9.07 3.10 -19.89
N THR A 99 -8.99 1.79 -20.13
CA THR A 99 -9.91 0.79 -19.58
C THR A 99 -9.82 0.73 -18.05
N MET A 100 -8.60 0.74 -17.51
CA MET A 100 -8.37 0.71 -16.06
C MET A 100 -8.94 1.95 -15.37
N VAL A 101 -8.76 3.12 -15.98
CA VAL A 101 -9.31 4.39 -15.48
C VAL A 101 -10.83 4.39 -15.55
N GLU A 102 -11.43 3.81 -16.58
CA GLU A 102 -12.89 3.67 -16.68
C GLU A 102 -13.44 2.75 -15.60
N LEU A 103 -12.84 1.57 -15.40
CA LEU A 103 -13.21 0.67 -14.31
C LEU A 103 -13.07 1.33 -12.94
N PHE A 104 -11.99 2.09 -12.73
CA PHE A 104 -11.76 2.86 -11.52
C PHE A 104 -12.84 3.92 -11.28
N LYS A 105 -13.27 4.64 -12.33
CA LYS A 105 -14.40 5.57 -12.24
C LYS A 105 -15.70 4.85 -11.87
N THR A 106 -16.01 3.74 -12.53
CA THR A 106 -17.21 2.96 -12.25
C THR A 106 -17.18 2.37 -10.83
N TRP A 107 -16.00 1.99 -10.33
CA TRP A 107 -15.83 1.58 -8.95
C TRP A 107 -16.22 2.70 -8.00
N LEU A 108 -15.62 3.88 -8.18
CA LEU A 108 -15.79 4.99 -7.26
C LEU A 108 -17.17 5.63 -7.34
N SER A 109 -17.87 5.54 -8.47
CA SER A 109 -19.28 5.96 -8.55
C SER A 109 -20.19 5.17 -7.61
N ARG A 110 -19.78 3.97 -7.17
CA ARG A 110 -20.53 3.16 -6.20
C ARG A 110 -20.23 3.54 -4.75
N SER A 111 -19.17 4.30 -4.48
CA SER A 111 -18.79 4.74 -3.13
C SER A 111 -19.68 5.85 -2.55
N GLY A 112 -20.67 6.30 -3.32
CA GLY A 112 -21.49 7.48 -2.98
C GLY A 112 -20.68 8.77 -3.02
N ASP A 113 -21.28 9.88 -2.57
CA ASP A 113 -20.62 11.20 -2.55
C ASP A 113 -19.98 11.53 -1.20
N ASP A 114 -20.44 10.91 -0.11
CA ASP A 114 -20.05 11.27 1.27
C ASP A 114 -18.97 10.37 1.88
N SER A 115 -18.63 9.24 1.25
CA SER A 115 -17.64 8.32 1.81
C SER A 115 -16.22 8.86 1.63
N PRO A 116 -15.38 8.89 2.69
CA PRO A 116 -13.94 9.04 2.54
C PRO A 116 -13.36 7.93 1.65
N LEU A 117 -12.31 8.26 0.90
CA LEU A 117 -11.71 7.38 -0.10
C LEU A 117 -10.30 6.97 0.30
N SER A 118 -10.00 5.70 0.07
CA SER A 118 -8.68 5.09 0.23
C SER A 118 -8.20 4.54 -1.12
N LEU A 119 -7.28 5.23 -1.77
CA LEU A 119 -6.87 4.94 -3.15
C LEU A 119 -5.41 4.52 -3.22
N SER A 120 -5.13 3.39 -3.86
CA SER A 120 -3.77 3.01 -4.26
C SER A 120 -3.67 2.99 -5.78
N ILE A 121 -2.76 3.80 -6.34
CA ILE A 121 -2.48 3.87 -7.76
C ILE A 121 -1.00 3.54 -7.96
N ARG A 122 -0.74 2.37 -8.53
CA ARG A 122 0.59 1.93 -8.92
C ARG A 122 0.70 1.93 -10.44
N SER A 123 1.77 2.51 -10.97
CA SER A 123 2.05 2.52 -12.40
C SER A 123 3.52 2.22 -12.66
N PHE A 124 3.76 1.23 -13.51
CA PHE A 124 5.09 0.87 -13.99
C PHE A 124 5.32 1.29 -15.45
N ALA A 125 4.31 1.88 -16.08
CA ALA A 125 4.43 2.38 -17.44
C ALA A 125 5.09 3.77 -17.46
N ASP A 126 6.22 3.89 -18.16
CA ASP A 126 6.96 5.15 -18.37
C ASP A 126 6.23 6.04 -19.38
N THR A 127 5.06 6.58 -19.03
CA THR A 127 4.33 7.46 -19.95
C THR A 127 3.69 8.66 -19.27
N HIS A 128 3.99 9.84 -19.82
CA HIS A 128 3.28 11.08 -19.56
C HIS A 128 1.78 10.98 -19.88
N ALA A 129 1.36 10.02 -20.72
CA ALA A 129 -0.05 9.85 -21.09
C ALA A 129 -0.98 9.56 -19.89
N LEU A 130 -0.48 8.91 -18.84
CA LEU A 130 -1.29 8.56 -17.68
C LEU A 130 -1.84 9.76 -16.92
N SER A 131 -1.08 10.85 -16.88
CA SER A 131 -1.55 12.08 -16.23
C SER A 131 -2.79 12.64 -16.91
N PHE A 132 -2.92 12.49 -18.23
CA PHE A 132 -4.05 12.97 -19.00
C PHE A 132 -5.35 12.25 -18.59
N PHE A 133 -5.24 10.93 -18.34
CA PHE A 133 -6.38 10.12 -17.92
C PHE A 133 -6.70 10.29 -16.44
N LEU A 134 -5.69 10.52 -15.59
CA LEU A 134 -5.87 10.58 -14.14
C LEU A 134 -6.21 11.97 -13.62
N ARG A 135 -5.76 13.05 -14.26
CA ARG A 135 -5.90 14.42 -13.73
C ARG A 135 -7.34 14.80 -13.41
N ALA A 136 -8.26 14.69 -14.37
CA ALA A 136 -9.65 15.10 -14.16
C ALA A 136 -10.39 14.22 -13.14
N PRO A 137 -10.31 12.88 -13.20
CA PRO A 137 -10.91 12.01 -12.18
C PRO A 137 -10.33 12.27 -10.79
N PHE A 138 -9.01 12.41 -10.70
CA PHE A 138 -8.34 12.61 -9.43
C PHE A 138 -8.73 13.95 -8.78
N ALA A 139 -8.81 15.02 -9.57
CA ALA A 139 -9.28 16.31 -9.08
C ALA A 139 -10.72 16.27 -8.54
N ALA A 140 -11.60 15.50 -9.18
CA ALA A 140 -12.98 15.34 -8.70
C ALA A 140 -13.06 14.57 -7.36
N LEU A 141 -12.13 13.65 -7.13
CA LEU A 141 -12.10 12.79 -5.95
C LEU A 141 -11.29 13.38 -4.79
N ALA A 142 -10.35 14.30 -5.08
CA ALA A 142 -9.42 14.88 -4.13
C ALA A 142 -10.03 15.39 -2.81
N PRO A 143 -11.23 16.02 -2.78
CA PRO A 143 -11.86 16.47 -1.54
C PRO A 143 -12.18 15.35 -0.55
N ARG A 144 -12.29 14.11 -1.03
CA ARG A 144 -12.71 12.93 -0.27
C ARG A 144 -11.56 11.97 0.03
N ILE A 145 -10.36 12.21 -0.48
CA ILE A 145 -9.23 11.30 -0.30
C ILE A 145 -8.71 11.43 1.14
N GLU A 146 -8.84 10.36 1.93
CA GLU A 146 -8.33 10.26 3.29
C GLU A 146 -7.01 9.48 3.34
N TYR A 147 -6.88 8.44 2.51
CA TYR A 147 -5.62 7.71 2.31
C TYR A 147 -5.30 7.64 0.81
N LEU A 148 -4.13 8.14 0.44
CA LEU A 148 -3.56 8.00 -0.89
C LEU A 148 -2.25 7.23 -0.88
N GLU A 149 -2.13 6.27 -1.79
CA GLU A 149 -0.88 5.64 -2.19
C GLU A 149 -0.61 5.87 -3.68
N LEU A 150 0.55 6.44 -4.00
CA LEU A 150 1.02 6.65 -5.36
C LEU A 150 2.39 6.00 -5.54
N ALA A 151 2.49 5.00 -6.40
CA ALA A 151 3.78 4.43 -6.80
C ALA A 151 3.92 4.50 -8.32
N MET A 152 4.59 5.52 -8.86
CA MET A 152 4.64 5.79 -10.29
C MET A 152 5.80 6.71 -10.68
N PRO A 153 6.15 6.86 -11.98
CA PRO A 153 7.12 7.85 -12.42
C PRO A 153 6.77 9.28 -11.97
N CYS A 154 7.79 10.15 -11.86
CA CYS A 154 7.68 11.48 -11.26
C CYS A 154 6.77 12.45 -12.05
N ASP A 155 6.81 12.45 -13.38
CA ASP A 155 6.05 13.43 -14.17
C ASP A 155 4.54 13.33 -14.01
N PRO A 156 3.92 12.13 -14.03
CA PRO A 156 2.51 12.00 -13.71
C PRO A 156 2.11 12.60 -12.36
N VAL A 157 2.95 12.47 -11.33
CA VAL A 157 2.66 12.99 -9.98
C VAL A 157 2.55 14.52 -9.99
N TYR A 158 3.42 15.20 -10.74
CA TYR A 158 3.35 16.65 -10.90
C TYR A 158 2.07 17.13 -11.59
N MET A 159 1.49 16.30 -12.44
CA MET A 159 0.33 16.65 -13.24
C MET A 159 -1.01 16.41 -12.53
N ILE A 160 -1.01 15.66 -11.42
CA ILE A 160 -2.18 15.37 -10.58
C ILE A 160 -2.20 16.18 -9.28
N ARG A 161 -1.47 17.30 -9.22
CA ARG A 161 -1.51 18.25 -8.10
C ARG A 161 -2.95 18.69 -7.84
N CYS A 162 -3.42 18.45 -6.62
CA CYS A 162 -4.76 18.77 -6.16
C CYS A 162 -4.73 19.03 -4.65
N ASP A 163 -5.64 19.87 -4.17
CA ASP A 163 -5.85 20.04 -2.73
C ASP A 163 -6.64 18.86 -2.16
N MET A 164 -6.10 18.24 -1.11
CA MET A 164 -6.71 17.11 -0.42
C MET A 164 -6.96 17.52 1.03
N PRO A 165 -8.10 18.14 1.34
CA PRO A 165 -8.36 18.76 2.64
C PRO A 165 -8.45 17.75 3.78
N ILE A 166 -8.88 16.51 3.50
CA ILE A 166 -9.08 15.47 4.51
C ILE A 166 -8.02 14.37 4.52
N ILE A 167 -6.95 14.49 3.72
CA ILE A 167 -5.92 13.46 3.66
C ILE A 167 -5.20 13.31 5.00
N ARG A 168 -5.11 12.08 5.51
CA ARG A 168 -4.45 11.72 6.77
C ARG A 168 -3.22 10.86 6.56
N ARG A 169 -3.28 9.96 5.58
CA ARG A 169 -2.22 9.02 5.20
C ARG A 169 -1.80 9.23 3.76
N LEU A 170 -0.50 9.34 3.54
CA LEU A 170 0.10 9.44 2.22
C LEU A 170 1.23 8.42 2.08
N THR A 171 1.20 7.61 1.04
CA THR A 171 2.30 6.72 0.65
C THR A 171 2.80 7.11 -0.74
N LEU A 172 4.11 7.34 -0.87
CA LEU A 172 4.75 7.77 -2.11
C LEU A 172 5.91 6.86 -2.48
N GLY A 173 5.80 6.17 -3.61
CA GLY A 173 6.85 5.37 -4.25
C GLY A 173 7.15 5.92 -5.65
N VAL A 174 7.69 7.13 -5.72
CA VAL A 174 7.89 7.81 -7.01
C VAL A 174 9.18 7.31 -7.69
N THR A 175 9.26 7.23 -9.01
CA THR A 175 10.52 6.89 -9.71
C THR A 175 10.91 7.93 -10.75
N GLY A 176 12.19 7.97 -11.11
CA GLY A 176 12.70 8.88 -12.13
C GLY A 176 12.99 10.30 -11.62
N VAL A 177 13.52 11.13 -12.51
CA VAL A 177 13.82 12.54 -12.24
C VAL A 177 12.75 13.44 -12.87
N PRO A 178 12.38 14.58 -12.25
CA PRO A 178 11.49 15.53 -12.89
C PRO A 178 12.09 16.00 -14.21
N PHE A 179 11.39 15.85 -15.34
CA PHE A 179 11.89 16.37 -16.62
C PHE A 179 11.94 17.92 -16.65
N TRP A 180 11.20 18.59 -15.75
CA TRP A 180 10.92 20.03 -15.78
C TRP A 180 11.88 20.92 -14.99
N GLY A 181 13.03 20.41 -14.55
CA GLY A 181 13.97 21.21 -13.76
C GLY A 181 13.43 21.67 -12.40
N GLU A 182 12.28 21.14 -11.95
CA GLU A 182 11.78 21.42 -10.61
C GLU A 182 12.68 20.75 -9.57
N PRO A 183 13.18 21.51 -8.57
CA PRO A 183 14.07 20.96 -7.56
C PRO A 183 13.30 20.15 -6.51
N SER A 184 11.95 20.13 -6.53
CA SER A 184 11.15 19.51 -5.48
C SER A 184 9.84 18.94 -5.97
N LEU A 185 9.45 17.75 -5.50
CA LEU A 185 8.12 17.18 -5.72
C LEU A 185 7.08 17.92 -4.87
N ARG A 186 6.03 18.43 -5.51
CA ARG A 186 4.88 19.05 -4.83
C ARG A 186 3.62 18.35 -5.26
N LEU A 187 2.86 17.83 -4.29
CA LEU A 187 1.60 17.13 -4.51
C LEU A 187 0.38 18.02 -4.24
N PHE A 188 0.53 19.03 -3.37
CA PHE A 188 -0.54 19.88 -2.89
C PHE A 188 -0.30 21.34 -3.31
N ASP A 189 -1.36 22.03 -3.73
CA ASP A 189 -1.28 23.43 -4.14
C ASP A 189 -1.37 24.38 -2.93
N ARG A 190 -2.37 24.18 -2.07
CA ARG A 190 -2.62 24.94 -0.84
C ARG A 190 -2.25 24.17 0.43
N GLY A 191 -2.02 22.86 0.31
CA GLY A 191 -1.51 22.00 1.39
C GLY A 191 -2.43 20.81 1.73
N ALA A 192 -2.08 20.13 2.81
CA ALA A 192 -2.75 18.93 3.30
C ALA A 192 -2.88 19.03 4.84
N PRO A 193 -3.87 19.77 5.36
CA PRO A 193 -3.88 20.23 6.76
C PRO A 193 -4.06 19.10 7.79
N LEU A 194 -4.63 17.96 7.39
CA LEU A 194 -4.85 16.81 8.27
C LEU A 194 -3.81 15.69 8.09
N LEU A 195 -2.80 15.91 7.24
CA LEU A 195 -1.79 14.90 6.94
C LEU A 195 -0.91 14.66 8.16
N THR A 196 -0.94 13.43 8.68
CA THR A 196 -0.26 13.05 9.92
C THR A 196 0.67 11.86 9.74
N HIS A 197 0.45 11.03 8.71
CA HIS A 197 1.18 9.82 8.44
C HIS A 197 1.71 9.85 7.00
N VAL A 198 3.01 9.67 6.85
CA VAL A 198 3.68 9.63 5.56
C VAL A 198 4.54 8.38 5.46
N THR A 199 4.43 7.67 4.34
CA THR A 199 5.33 6.59 3.95
C THR A 199 6.03 7.00 2.66
N LEU A 200 7.35 7.02 2.65
CA LEU A 200 8.18 7.25 1.47
C LEU A 200 8.82 5.91 1.09
N GLU A 201 8.21 5.23 0.13
CA GLU A 201 8.71 3.98 -0.42
C GLU A 201 9.96 4.21 -1.28
N ARG A 202 10.63 3.12 -1.65
CA ARG A 202 11.83 3.16 -2.50
C ARG A 202 11.49 3.74 -3.87
N GLY A 203 12.04 4.92 -4.14
CA GLY A 203 12.15 5.45 -5.48
C GLY A 203 13.58 5.36 -6.00
N HIS A 204 13.75 4.94 -7.24
CA HIS A 204 15.05 5.07 -7.92
C HIS A 204 15.38 6.56 -8.02
N ASN A 205 16.42 7.01 -7.29
CA ASN A 205 17.01 8.36 -7.31
C ASN A 205 16.35 9.48 -6.48
N HIS A 206 15.69 9.19 -5.36
CA HIS A 206 15.35 10.25 -4.41
C HIS A 206 16.51 10.54 -3.47
N SER A 207 17.12 11.71 -3.63
CA SER A 207 17.55 12.45 -2.45
C SER A 207 16.28 12.85 -1.69
N GLY A 208 15.95 12.12 -0.62
CA GLY A 208 14.71 12.21 0.18
C GLY A 208 14.34 13.60 0.73
N CYS A 209 15.14 14.65 0.52
CA CYS A 209 14.84 16.02 0.95
C CYS A 209 14.27 16.95 -0.13
N ARG A 210 13.67 16.41 -1.20
CA ARG A 210 13.04 17.23 -2.25
C ARG A 210 11.51 17.14 -2.29
N ILE A 211 10.85 16.49 -1.33
CA ILE A 211 9.38 16.47 -1.30
C ILE A 211 8.86 17.60 -0.39
N ARG A 212 7.96 18.44 -0.91
CA ARG A 212 7.32 19.50 -0.12
C ARG A 212 6.10 18.95 0.62
N LEU A 213 6.31 18.58 1.87
CA LEU A 213 5.28 18.10 2.79
C LEU A 213 5.11 19.07 3.96
N PRO A 214 3.94 19.08 4.63
CA PRO A 214 3.73 19.81 5.88
C PRO A 214 4.41 19.08 7.05
N TRP A 215 5.75 19.04 7.06
CA TRP A 215 6.55 18.27 8.03
C TRP A 215 6.19 18.54 9.49
N ALA A 216 5.91 19.80 9.85
CA ALA A 216 5.68 20.23 11.23
C ALA A 216 4.46 19.59 11.92
N GLN A 217 3.50 19.03 11.17
CA GLN A 217 2.31 18.37 11.70
C GLN A 217 2.37 16.84 11.60
N LEU A 218 3.41 16.27 10.97
CA LEU A 218 3.56 14.83 10.85
C LEU A 218 3.84 14.20 12.22
N THR A 219 3.21 13.05 12.45
CA THR A 219 3.30 12.26 13.69
C THR A 219 3.92 10.90 13.44
N HIS A 220 3.75 10.37 12.22
CA HIS A 220 4.30 9.09 11.81
C HIS A 220 4.99 9.24 10.46
N LEU A 221 6.21 8.73 10.37
CA LEU A 221 6.99 8.70 9.14
C LEU A 221 7.68 7.34 9.00
N ASP A 222 7.48 6.68 7.87
CA ASP A 222 8.36 5.61 7.40
C ASP A 222 8.99 6.10 6.10
N ALA A 223 10.32 6.15 6.04
CA ALA A 223 11.01 6.62 4.85
C ALA A 223 12.21 5.75 4.54
N GLN A 224 12.26 5.27 3.30
CA GLN A 224 13.31 4.38 2.82
C GLN A 224 14.33 5.13 1.94
N CYS A 225 15.53 4.57 1.83
CA CYS A 225 16.64 5.08 1.01
C CYS A 225 17.12 6.52 1.36
N LEU A 226 17.12 6.91 2.63
CA LEU A 226 17.57 8.24 3.07
C LEU A 226 19.06 8.28 3.40
N SER A 227 19.76 9.37 3.12
CA SER A 227 21.06 9.64 3.75
C SER A 227 20.90 10.10 5.20
N LEU A 228 21.99 10.01 5.99
CA LEU A 228 22.01 10.48 7.37
C LEU A 228 21.65 11.97 7.48
N ALA A 229 22.14 12.80 6.55
CA ALA A 229 21.82 14.22 6.48
C ALA A 229 20.33 14.48 6.19
N GLU A 230 19.69 13.67 5.35
CA GLU A 230 18.26 13.77 5.07
C GLU A 230 17.42 13.37 6.28
N CYS A 231 17.80 12.31 6.99
CA CYS A 231 17.17 11.93 8.26
C CYS A 231 17.22 13.08 9.29
N ALA A 232 18.41 13.67 9.47
CA ALA A 232 18.61 14.79 10.38
C ALA A 232 17.77 16.02 9.98
N GLN A 233 17.71 16.35 8.68
CA GLN A 233 16.91 17.46 8.16
C GLN A 233 15.40 17.22 8.34
N ILE A 234 14.93 15.99 8.18
CA ILE A 234 13.54 15.61 8.45
C ILE A 234 13.21 15.81 9.93
N LEU A 235 14.03 15.27 10.84
CA LEU A 235 13.85 15.42 12.29
C LEU A 235 13.88 16.89 12.72
N TRP A 236 14.71 17.71 12.09
CA TRP A 236 14.73 19.16 12.33
C TRP A 236 13.38 19.83 12.00
N ASN A 237 12.74 19.42 10.90
CA ASN A 237 11.50 20.03 10.42
C ASN A 237 10.24 19.43 11.06
N ALA A 238 10.24 18.13 11.35
CA ALA A 238 9.08 17.37 11.81
C ALA A 238 8.99 17.28 13.33
N LYS A 239 8.92 18.43 14.02
CA LYS A 239 9.03 18.52 15.48
C LYS A 239 7.95 17.77 16.29
N ARG A 240 6.86 17.34 15.65
CA ARG A 240 5.75 16.57 16.25
C ARG A 240 5.82 15.08 15.97
N LEU A 241 6.92 14.61 15.36
CA LEU A 241 7.06 13.22 14.97
C LEU A 241 7.15 12.34 16.22
N ALA A 242 6.21 11.40 16.37
CA ALA A 242 6.15 10.46 17.48
C ALA A 242 6.71 9.09 17.10
N HIS A 243 6.51 8.69 15.85
CA HIS A 243 6.99 7.42 15.31
C HIS A 243 7.78 7.67 14.03
N CYS A 244 9.00 7.15 13.99
CA CYS A 244 9.87 7.31 12.85
C CYS A 244 10.60 6.01 12.51
N THR A 245 10.52 5.62 11.25
CA THR A 245 11.31 4.55 10.65
C THR A 245 12.15 5.13 9.52
N PHE A 246 13.46 4.96 9.60
CA PHE A 246 14.40 5.37 8.57
C PHE A 246 15.13 4.16 7.99
N GLY A 247 14.90 3.90 6.70
CA GLY A 247 15.78 3.05 5.89
C GLY A 247 16.90 3.90 5.31
N ILE A 248 18.12 3.73 5.81
CA ILE A 248 19.25 4.59 5.47
C ILE A 248 19.98 4.02 4.24
N ARG A 249 20.33 4.79 3.22
CA ARG A 249 21.13 4.33 2.07
C ARG A 249 22.63 4.41 2.37
N ALA A 250 23.40 3.53 1.72
CA ALA A 250 24.86 3.58 1.77
C ALA A 250 25.39 4.93 1.22
N PRO A 251 26.45 5.49 1.82
CA PRO A 251 27.14 6.63 1.22
C PRO A 251 27.70 6.26 -0.15
N LYS A 252 27.62 7.19 -1.11
CA LYS A 252 28.16 6.99 -2.47
C LYS A 252 29.70 7.19 -2.54
N SER A 253 30.30 7.68 -1.46
CA SER A 253 31.72 8.05 -1.37
C SER A 253 32.20 7.91 0.06
N ASP A 254 33.46 7.51 0.25
CA ASP A 254 34.10 7.32 1.57
C ASP A 254 34.45 8.64 2.32
N GLY A 255 33.97 9.78 1.82
CA GLY A 255 34.19 11.09 2.45
C GLY A 255 33.45 11.23 3.79
N PRO A 256 33.92 12.12 4.67
CA PRO A 256 33.23 12.41 5.92
C PRO A 256 31.81 12.91 5.63
N ILE A 257 30.81 12.25 6.22
CA ILE A 257 29.41 12.64 6.11
C ILE A 257 29.17 13.73 7.15
N ASP A 258 28.98 14.97 6.70
CA ASP A 258 28.54 16.05 7.59
C ASP A 258 27.06 15.87 7.91
N ILE A 259 26.77 15.54 9.16
CA ILE A 259 25.41 15.38 9.69
C ILE A 259 25.11 16.65 10.51
N PRO A 260 24.13 17.46 10.11
CA PRO A 260 23.80 18.66 10.86
C PRO A 260 23.34 18.27 12.27
N LEU A 261 23.75 19.06 13.26
CA LEU A 261 23.28 18.88 14.63
C LEU A 261 21.76 19.07 14.66
N VAL A 262 21.03 18.09 15.20
CA VAL A 262 19.56 18.16 15.31
C VAL A 262 19.20 18.70 16.69
N PRO A 263 18.25 19.65 16.82
CA PRO A 263 17.77 20.09 18.12
C PRO A 263 17.16 18.91 18.88
N PRO A 264 17.05 18.99 20.21
CA PRO A 264 16.32 18.00 20.99
C PRO A 264 14.92 17.79 20.42
N HIS A 265 14.54 16.52 20.29
CA HIS A 265 13.26 16.14 19.71
C HIS A 265 12.33 15.56 20.79
N ASP A 266 11.55 16.43 21.42
CA ASP A 266 10.79 16.12 22.63
C ASP A 266 9.56 15.23 22.43
N TRP A 267 9.19 14.93 21.18
CA TRP A 267 7.99 14.16 20.85
C TRP A 267 8.26 12.74 20.36
N LEU A 268 9.50 12.42 20.01
CA LEU A 268 9.81 11.16 19.34
C LEU A 268 9.85 10.03 20.36
N GLN A 269 8.90 9.11 20.27
CA GLN A 269 8.71 8.00 21.18
C GLN A 269 9.23 6.69 20.61
N HIS A 270 9.16 6.52 19.29
CA HIS A 270 9.58 5.31 18.60
C HIS A 270 10.51 5.65 17.44
N LEU A 271 11.73 5.13 17.47
CA LEU A 271 12.72 5.28 16.41
C LEU A 271 13.21 3.91 15.94
N VAL A 272 13.12 3.68 14.63
CA VAL A 272 13.62 2.48 13.97
C VAL A 272 14.62 2.88 12.89
N LEU A 273 15.85 2.37 12.98
CA LEU A 273 16.91 2.58 12.00
C LEU A 273 17.19 1.26 11.28
N ARG A 274 16.95 1.24 9.96
CA ARG A 274 17.11 0.06 9.11
C ARG A 274 18.17 0.30 8.04
N PRO A 275 18.88 -0.73 7.59
CA PRO A 275 19.70 -0.62 6.41
C PRO A 275 18.74 -0.55 5.21
N GLY A 276 18.90 0.46 4.36
CA GLY A 276 18.33 0.46 3.03
C GLY A 276 18.85 -0.72 2.19
N PRO A 277 18.18 -1.06 1.08
CA PRO A 277 18.37 -2.32 0.35
C PRO A 277 19.74 -2.49 -0.35
N ASP A 278 20.54 -1.44 -0.46
CA ASP A 278 21.82 -1.48 -1.16
C ASP A 278 22.90 -2.10 -0.22
N GLN A 279 23.27 -3.36 -0.44
CA GLN A 279 23.94 -4.27 0.52
C GLN A 279 25.40 -3.94 0.95
N SER A 280 25.75 -2.68 1.20
CA SER A 280 27.09 -2.37 1.75
C SER A 280 27.12 -2.65 3.26
N PRO A 281 28.16 -3.34 3.76
CA PRO A 281 28.34 -3.61 5.19
C PRO A 281 28.88 -2.42 5.99
N ASP A 282 29.41 -1.37 5.34
CA ASP A 282 30.06 -0.24 6.03
C ASP A 282 29.06 0.80 6.60
N ARG A 283 27.90 0.35 7.05
CA ARG A 283 26.87 1.23 7.59
C ARG A 283 27.13 1.44 9.06
N ASP A 284 27.24 2.71 9.43
CA ASP A 284 27.34 3.11 10.81
C ASP A 284 26.09 3.93 11.13
N LEU A 285 24.99 3.23 11.39
CA LEU A 285 23.69 3.86 11.70
C LEU A 285 23.78 4.65 13.02
N TRP A 286 24.75 4.29 13.87
CA TRP A 286 25.06 4.94 15.14
C TRP A 286 25.50 6.40 14.98
N ARG A 287 26.12 6.77 13.85
CA ARG A 287 26.48 8.18 13.56
C ARG A 287 25.31 9.14 13.59
N LEU A 288 24.11 8.68 13.21
CA LEU A 288 22.92 9.51 13.36
C LEU A 288 22.59 9.69 14.84
N LEU A 289 22.58 8.60 15.61
CA LEU A 289 22.27 8.62 17.04
C LEU A 289 23.21 9.55 17.81
N ASP A 290 24.50 9.59 17.49
CA ASP A 290 25.50 10.49 18.09
C ASP A 290 25.13 11.98 17.98
N LYS A 291 24.29 12.35 17.00
CA LYS A 291 23.82 13.72 16.77
C LYS A 291 22.42 13.99 17.30
N LEU A 292 21.73 12.99 17.81
CA LEU A 292 20.36 13.11 18.30
C LEU A 292 20.30 13.23 19.82
N THR A 293 19.32 13.99 20.29
CA THR A 293 18.90 14.08 21.69
C THR A 293 17.39 13.84 21.73
N LEU A 294 16.96 12.69 22.24
CA LEU A 294 15.58 12.21 22.12
C LEU A 294 14.98 11.90 23.50
N PRO A 295 14.61 12.91 24.30
CA PRO A 295 14.26 12.72 25.72
C PRO A 295 12.97 11.91 25.93
N ALA A 296 12.03 11.93 24.98
CA ALA A 296 10.77 11.18 25.06
C ALA A 296 10.86 9.76 24.48
N LEU A 297 12.04 9.30 24.05
CA LEU A 297 12.19 8.02 23.36
C LEU A 297 11.91 6.84 24.30
N ARG A 298 11.04 5.94 23.86
CA ARG A 298 10.63 4.71 24.57
C ARG A 298 11.06 3.45 23.84
N THR A 299 11.03 3.47 22.51
CA THR A 299 11.43 2.34 21.67
C THR A 299 12.55 2.74 20.74
N LEU A 300 13.65 2.02 20.81
CA LEU A 300 14.77 2.12 19.86
C LEU A 300 15.00 0.76 19.21
N GLU A 301 14.91 0.70 17.89
CA GLU A 301 15.28 -0.47 17.11
C GLU A 301 16.37 -0.11 16.10
N VAL A 302 17.49 -0.82 16.13
CA VAL A 302 18.63 -0.60 15.23
C VAL A 302 18.98 -1.91 14.54
N PHE A 303 18.89 -1.91 13.21
CA PHE A 303 19.27 -3.05 12.37
C PHE A 303 20.63 -2.74 11.75
N ASP A 304 21.72 -3.05 12.46
CA ASP A 304 23.09 -2.74 12.04
C ASP A 304 23.99 -3.97 12.25
N LEU A 305 25.15 -4.04 11.60
CA LEU A 305 26.06 -5.19 11.65
C LEU A 305 26.84 -5.31 12.98
N GLY A 306 26.59 -4.44 13.95
CA GLY A 306 27.19 -4.54 15.27
C GLY A 306 26.59 -3.58 16.29
N LEU A 307 26.60 -4.03 17.54
CA LEU A 307 26.32 -3.21 18.72
C LEU A 307 27.50 -2.24 18.93
N GLN A 308 27.23 -0.95 19.10
CA GLN A 308 28.21 0.06 19.52
C GLN A 308 27.86 0.51 20.95
N PRO A 309 28.38 -0.16 21.99
CA PRO A 309 27.98 0.12 23.38
C PRO A 309 28.28 1.56 23.79
N ASP A 310 29.42 2.11 23.36
CA ASP A 310 29.84 3.47 23.71
C ASP A 310 28.89 4.52 23.11
N SER A 311 28.60 4.44 21.81
CA SER A 311 27.63 5.32 21.14
C SER A 311 26.23 5.22 21.75
N LEU A 312 25.80 4.00 22.13
CA LEU A 312 24.52 3.80 22.81
C LEU A 312 24.50 4.46 24.19
N GLN A 313 25.55 4.29 24.98
CA GLN A 313 25.67 4.87 26.32
C GLN A 313 25.74 6.40 26.25
N ASP A 314 26.49 6.95 25.30
CA ASP A 314 26.58 8.39 25.03
C ASP A 314 25.22 8.94 24.58
N PHE A 315 24.50 8.21 23.73
CA PHE A 315 23.15 8.58 23.30
C PHE A 315 22.15 8.60 24.46
N ILE A 316 22.12 7.55 25.29
CA ILE A 316 21.21 7.46 26.44
C ILE A 316 21.54 8.55 27.47
N SER A 317 22.82 8.77 27.77
CA SER A 317 23.24 9.79 28.74
C SER A 317 22.90 11.21 28.26
N ARG A 318 23.10 11.49 26.96
CA ARG A 318 22.73 12.77 26.33
C ARG A 318 21.22 12.98 26.28
N SER A 319 20.46 11.96 25.87
CA SER A 319 19.01 12.04 25.70
C SER A 319 18.26 12.00 27.04
N ARG A 320 18.82 11.37 28.06
CA ARG A 320 18.18 11.12 29.37
C ARG A 320 16.80 10.44 29.24
N CYS A 321 16.64 9.61 28.21
CA CYS A 321 15.40 8.91 27.93
C CYS A 321 15.27 7.64 28.76
N THR A 322 14.03 7.14 28.88
CA THR A 322 13.71 5.86 29.52
C THR A 322 13.19 4.89 28.46
N LEU A 323 14.07 4.01 28.00
CA LEU A 323 13.72 3.02 26.98
C LEU A 323 12.91 1.87 27.61
N ASP A 324 11.68 1.70 27.13
CA ASP A 324 10.83 0.55 27.41
C ASP A 324 11.22 -0.66 26.53
N THR A 325 11.79 -0.40 25.35
CA THR A 325 12.20 -1.44 24.40
C THR A 325 13.46 -1.02 23.65
N LEU A 326 14.48 -1.87 23.71
CA LEU A 326 15.70 -1.77 22.90
C LEU A 326 15.84 -3.05 22.09
N ARG A 327 15.89 -2.94 20.76
CA ARG A 327 16.19 -4.06 19.86
C ARG A 327 17.37 -3.72 18.99
N ILE A 328 18.38 -4.57 19.01
CA ILE A 328 19.53 -4.45 18.12
C ILE A 328 19.63 -5.77 17.36
N THR A 329 19.46 -5.69 16.05
CA THR A 329 19.40 -6.86 15.18
C THR A 329 20.57 -6.80 14.22
N GLU A 330 21.46 -7.80 14.30
CA GLU A 330 22.50 -7.99 13.29
C GLU A 330 21.83 -8.38 11.96
N GLY A 331 22.05 -7.54 10.94
CA GLY A 331 21.67 -7.69 9.54
C GLY A 331 20.59 -8.75 9.23
N ALA A 332 19.36 -8.30 9.00
CA ALA A 332 18.32 -9.18 8.50
C ALA A 332 18.72 -9.76 7.12
N ARG A 333 18.91 -11.08 7.06
CA ARG A 333 18.42 -11.86 5.91
C ARG A 333 16.91 -11.61 5.84
N ILE A 334 16.50 -10.56 5.14
CA ILE A 334 15.11 -10.43 4.72
C ILE A 334 14.94 -11.45 3.59
N SER A 335 14.65 -12.69 3.98
CA SER A 335 14.02 -13.63 3.07
C SER A 335 12.62 -13.10 2.81
N GLU A 336 12.44 -12.34 1.73
CA GLU A 336 11.16 -12.27 1.04
C GLU A 336 10.83 -13.69 0.56
N MET A 337 10.27 -14.51 1.43
CA MET A 337 9.49 -15.67 1.04
C MET A 337 8.12 -15.16 0.63
N THR A 338 8.03 -14.60 -0.58
CA THR A 338 6.78 -14.63 -1.32
C THR A 338 6.48 -16.11 -1.56
N ALA A 339 5.48 -16.62 -0.86
CA ALA A 339 4.90 -17.92 -1.13
C ALA A 339 4.33 -17.92 -2.55
N LEU A 340 5.16 -18.28 -3.54
CA LEU A 340 4.70 -18.87 -4.78
C LEU A 340 4.33 -20.32 -4.46
N GLY A 341 3.09 -20.47 -4.00
CA GLY A 341 2.43 -21.76 -3.98
C GLY A 341 2.08 -22.22 -5.40
N SER A 342 2.42 -23.48 -5.65
CA SER A 342 1.90 -24.42 -6.67
C SER A 342 2.21 -24.15 -8.14
N GLN A 343 3.08 -25.02 -8.69
CA GLN A 343 2.63 -25.89 -9.78
C GLN A 343 1.68 -26.96 -9.23
#